data_AF-A0ABD5XVS6-F1
#
_entry.id   AF-A0ABD5XVS6-F1
#
_cell.length_a   1.000
_cell.length_b   1.000
_cell.length_c   1.000
_cell.angle_alpha   90.00
_cell.angle_beta   90.00
_cell.angle_gamma   90.00
#
_symmetry.space_group_name_H-M   'P 1'
#
loop_
_entity.id
_entity.type
_entity.pdbx_description
1 polymer ?
#
loop_
_entity_poly.entity_id
_entity_poly.type
_entity_poly.pdbx_seq_one_letter_code
_entity_poly.pdbx_strand_id
1 'polypeptide(L)'
;MDSLTDIEQRAEIAENLYTNHRHKRDGVTAIDEDDFEYIVNTLLNYCFMTSRMFGTTMAGEEVPDGVLCMQRPNGGADVYMWDAKYSSPENEPHELTANNQRNMTKYPKIIHDKSGMDERDADLTHFSGFIFVTPQLNTSNLVGFARKLNERYADGSIIKSTVVHLRIDALLAFYRAVRENKHGARRVEVQTHKHFNSLLTDDDYHGHETEFIEHQTRNHGDDPEHWPPIGPSGIGIFDITTGDIEYIFDEYIKGKSSPQTEIDYQSLRNSLSKVRK
;
A
#
# COMPACT_ATOMS: atom_id res chain seq x y z
N MET A 1 15.92 11.21 -23.58
CA MET A 1 16.04 12.38 -22.68
C MET A 1 14.77 12.52 -21.87
N ASP A 2 14.64 12.03 -20.65
CA ASP A 2 15.01 10.75 -20.06
C ASP A 2 13.97 10.56 -18.94
N SER A 3 12.90 9.81 -19.21
CA SER A 3 11.81 9.62 -18.23
C SER A 3 12.30 8.94 -16.94
N LEU A 4 13.40 8.20 -17.03
CA LEU A 4 14.07 7.54 -15.91
C LEU A 4 14.84 8.50 -15.01
N THR A 5 15.47 9.56 -15.55
CA THR A 5 16.13 10.59 -14.73
C THR A 5 15.11 11.52 -14.08
N ASP A 6 13.97 11.74 -14.73
CA ASP A 6 12.87 12.58 -14.21
C ASP A 6 12.18 11.94 -13.00
N ILE A 7 11.87 10.63 -13.04
CA ILE A 7 11.26 9.94 -11.89
C ILE A 7 12.23 9.80 -10.71
N GLU A 8 13.52 9.65 -10.99
CA GLU A 8 14.56 9.55 -9.95
C GLU A 8 14.73 10.85 -9.18
N GLN A 9 14.85 11.97 -9.90
CA GLN A 9 14.91 13.30 -9.28
C GLN A 9 13.63 13.60 -8.49
N ARG A 10 12.45 13.25 -9.02
CA ARG A 10 11.18 13.44 -8.29
C ARG A 10 11.11 12.60 -7.01
N ALA A 11 11.57 11.36 -7.05
CA ALA A 11 11.58 10.49 -5.88
C ALA A 11 12.55 10.98 -4.80
N GLU A 12 13.73 11.48 -5.18
CA GLU A 12 14.66 12.13 -4.25
C GLU A 12 14.06 13.39 -3.63
N ILE A 13 13.37 14.21 -4.43
CA ILE A 13 12.65 15.39 -3.92
C ILE A 13 11.55 14.96 -2.94
N ALA A 14 10.76 13.94 -3.26
CA ALA A 14 9.69 13.43 -2.41
C ALA A 14 10.21 12.89 -1.07
N GLU A 15 11.29 12.08 -1.10
CA GLU A 15 12.00 11.63 0.11
C GLU A 15 12.45 12.82 0.97
N ASN A 16 13.10 13.81 0.34
CA ASN A 16 13.63 14.98 1.03
C ASN A 16 12.53 15.86 1.62
N LEU A 17 11.41 16.03 0.89
CA LEU A 17 10.24 16.76 1.38
C LEU A 17 9.71 16.09 2.65
N TYR A 18 9.42 14.80 2.62
CA TYR A 18 8.93 14.11 3.81
C TYR A 18 9.94 14.16 4.96
N THR A 19 11.20 13.80 4.71
CA THR A 19 12.22 13.68 5.77
C THR A 19 12.52 15.01 6.46
N ASN A 20 12.53 16.12 5.71
CA ASN A 20 12.96 17.43 6.22
C ASN A 20 11.79 18.36 6.58
N HIS A 21 10.61 18.16 5.99
CA HIS A 21 9.46 19.08 6.11
C HIS A 21 8.24 18.46 6.82
N ARG A 22 8.39 17.28 7.44
CA ARG A 22 7.35 16.68 8.30
C ARG A 22 6.95 17.56 9.50
N HIS A 23 7.86 18.41 9.98
CA HIS A 23 7.55 19.37 11.05
C HIS A 23 7.40 20.77 10.48
N LYS A 24 6.41 21.52 10.99
CA LYS A 24 6.39 22.97 10.82
C LYS A 24 7.61 23.55 11.53
N ARG A 25 8.49 24.21 10.77
CA ARG A 25 9.67 24.91 11.29
C ARG A 25 9.63 26.35 10.80
N ASP A 26 10.26 27.27 11.52
CA ASP A 26 10.19 28.72 11.27
C ASP A 26 10.27 29.10 9.78
N GLY A 27 9.17 29.61 9.23
CA GLY A 27 9.07 30.05 7.83
C GLY A 27 8.91 28.94 6.78
N VAL A 28 8.84 27.68 7.19
CA VAL A 28 8.67 26.51 6.32
C VAL A 28 7.30 25.89 6.58
N THR A 29 6.45 25.86 5.56
CA THR A 29 5.15 25.18 5.60
C THR A 29 5.41 23.68 5.81
N ALA A 30 4.68 23.07 6.76
CA ALA A 30 4.64 21.62 6.85
C ALA A 30 3.97 21.06 5.59
N ILE A 31 4.30 19.81 5.24
CA ILE A 31 3.56 19.09 4.20
C ILE A 31 2.07 19.06 4.54
N ASP A 32 1.22 19.26 3.54
CA ASP A 32 -0.21 19.04 3.64
C ASP A 32 -0.59 17.66 3.07
N GLU A 33 -1.90 17.39 3.01
CA GLU A 33 -2.41 16.08 2.55
C GLU A 33 -2.13 15.86 1.06
N ASP A 34 -2.28 16.89 0.22
CA ASP A 34 -1.99 16.84 -1.23
C ASP A 34 -0.50 16.58 -1.48
N ASP A 35 0.38 17.27 -0.75
CA ASP A 35 1.83 17.02 -0.79
C ASP A 35 2.16 15.58 -0.41
N PHE A 36 1.48 15.05 0.62
CA PHE A 36 1.69 13.69 1.10
C PHE A 36 1.21 12.64 0.10
N GLU A 37 0.04 12.81 -0.51
CA GLU A 37 -0.47 11.97 -1.61
C GLU A 37 0.52 11.95 -2.79
N TYR A 38 1.04 13.13 -3.16
CA TYR A 38 2.04 13.25 -4.21
C TYR A 38 3.35 12.52 -3.87
N ILE A 39 3.84 12.66 -2.63
CA ILE A 39 5.02 11.96 -2.13
C ILE A 39 4.80 10.44 -2.23
N VAL A 40 3.70 9.93 -1.68
CA VAL A 40 3.37 8.50 -1.67
C VAL A 40 3.30 7.95 -3.10
N ASN A 41 2.54 8.62 -3.98
CA ASN A 41 2.44 8.19 -5.36
C ASN A 41 3.81 8.21 -6.06
N THR A 42 4.64 9.22 -5.82
CA THR A 42 5.97 9.33 -6.44
C THR A 42 6.89 8.18 -6.01
N LEU A 43 6.91 7.86 -4.72
CA LEU A 43 7.71 6.75 -4.17
C LEU A 43 7.22 5.39 -4.68
N LEU A 44 5.91 5.15 -4.66
CA LEU A 44 5.32 3.92 -5.21
C LEU A 44 5.60 3.77 -6.71
N ASN A 45 5.54 4.87 -7.47
CA ASN A 45 5.82 4.83 -8.91
C ASN A 45 7.32 4.65 -9.20
N TYR A 46 8.21 5.19 -8.38
CA TYR A 46 9.64 4.90 -8.50
C TYR A 46 9.93 3.41 -8.24
N CYS A 47 9.33 2.83 -7.20
CA CYS A 47 9.60 1.46 -6.82
C CYS A 47 8.94 0.42 -7.75
N PHE A 48 7.73 0.70 -8.24
CA PHE A 48 6.92 -0.30 -8.95
C PHE A 48 6.51 0.11 -10.37
N MET A 49 6.68 1.37 -10.77
CA MET A 49 6.27 1.93 -12.07
C MET A 49 4.78 1.78 -12.44
N THR A 50 3.96 1.33 -11.50
CA THR A 50 2.59 0.83 -11.66
C THR A 50 1.65 1.41 -10.61
N SER A 51 2.06 2.52 -9.98
CA SER A 51 1.16 3.37 -9.20
C SER A 51 0.52 4.43 -10.08
N ARG A 52 -0.75 4.72 -9.82
CA ARG A 52 -1.48 5.81 -10.45
C ARG A 52 -2.35 6.52 -9.41
N MET A 53 -2.10 7.81 -9.24
CA MET A 53 -2.92 8.72 -8.45
C MET A 53 -4.17 9.15 -9.25
N PHE A 54 -5.31 9.21 -8.57
CA PHE A 54 -6.51 9.89 -9.04
C PHE A 54 -6.37 11.37 -8.65
N GLY A 55 -6.56 12.29 -9.59
CA GLY A 55 -6.07 13.68 -9.44
C GLY A 55 -6.61 14.42 -8.20
N THR A 56 -5.78 15.30 -7.63
CA THR A 56 -6.00 16.08 -6.39
C THR A 56 -7.15 17.09 -6.43
N THR A 57 -7.79 17.28 -7.59
CA THR A 57 -8.74 18.38 -7.78
C THR A 57 -10.07 18.23 -7.06
N MET A 58 -10.34 17.13 -6.37
CA MET A 58 -11.58 16.94 -5.63
C MET A 58 -11.37 16.20 -4.31
N ALA A 59 -10.73 16.87 -3.35
CA ALA A 59 -10.88 16.54 -1.94
C ALA A 59 -12.39 16.41 -1.62
N GLY A 60 -12.82 15.19 -1.29
CA GLY A 60 -14.22 14.85 -1.02
C GLY A 60 -14.96 14.10 -2.13
N GLU A 61 -14.31 13.68 -3.21
CA GLU A 61 -14.92 12.77 -4.19
C GLU A 61 -14.80 11.29 -3.84
N GLU A 62 -15.76 10.52 -4.33
CA GLU A 62 -16.09 9.16 -3.91
C GLU A 62 -15.12 8.07 -4.45
N VAL A 63 -13.81 8.34 -4.45
CA VAL A 63 -12.75 7.48 -5.01
C VAL A 63 -11.52 7.48 -4.09
N PRO A 64 -10.64 6.46 -4.12
CA PRO A 64 -9.39 6.47 -3.36
C PRO A 64 -8.39 7.49 -3.94
N ASP A 65 -7.30 7.76 -3.23
CA ASP A 65 -6.23 8.64 -3.72
C ASP A 65 -5.50 8.01 -4.91
N GLY A 66 -5.42 6.69 -4.98
CA GLY A 66 -4.92 6.00 -6.17
C GLY A 66 -5.07 4.49 -6.18
N VAL A 67 -4.42 3.89 -7.18
CA VAL A 67 -4.31 2.44 -7.35
C VAL A 67 -2.87 2.03 -7.64
N LEU A 68 -2.52 0.82 -7.19
CA LEU A 68 -1.22 0.19 -7.40
C LEU A 68 -1.44 -1.21 -7.98
N CYS A 69 -0.75 -1.53 -9.08
CA CYS A 69 -0.78 -2.87 -9.67
C CYS A 69 0.53 -3.60 -9.40
N MET A 70 0.46 -4.80 -8.82
CA MET A 70 1.65 -5.60 -8.51
C MET A 70 1.60 -6.96 -9.18
N GLN A 71 2.78 -7.55 -9.40
CA GLN A 71 2.90 -8.86 -10.04
C GLN A 71 2.81 -9.96 -8.98
N ARG A 72 1.91 -10.93 -9.19
CA ARG A 72 1.84 -12.15 -8.39
C ARG A 72 3.07 -13.02 -8.60
N PRO A 73 3.44 -13.86 -7.61
CA PRO A 73 4.51 -14.85 -7.77
C PRO A 73 4.35 -15.74 -9.01
N ASN A 74 3.10 -16.11 -9.33
CA ASN A 74 2.71 -16.95 -10.46
C ASN A 74 2.56 -16.21 -11.81
N GLY A 75 2.88 -14.91 -11.87
CA GLY A 75 2.85 -14.11 -13.10
C GLY A 75 1.53 -13.39 -13.39
N GLY A 76 0.50 -13.55 -12.56
CA GLY A 76 -0.72 -12.74 -12.62
C GLY A 76 -0.52 -11.31 -12.08
N ALA A 77 -1.60 -10.51 -12.06
CA ALA A 77 -1.61 -9.17 -11.49
C ALA A 77 -2.57 -9.06 -10.31
N ASP A 78 -2.15 -8.37 -9.26
CA ASP A 78 -2.98 -7.88 -8.18
C ASP A 78 -3.16 -6.37 -8.32
N VAL A 79 -4.34 -5.86 -7.96
CA VAL A 79 -4.62 -4.42 -7.98
C VAL A 79 -5.14 -4.00 -6.62
N TYR A 80 -4.43 -3.06 -6.02
CA TYR A 80 -4.75 -2.48 -4.73
C TYR A 80 -5.25 -1.06 -4.92
N MET A 81 -6.23 -0.68 -4.11
CA MET A 81 -6.55 0.73 -3.89
C MET A 81 -5.64 1.24 -2.78
N TRP A 82 -5.06 2.42 -2.94
CA TRP A 82 -4.29 3.04 -1.88
C TRP A 82 -4.82 4.42 -1.53
N ASP A 83 -4.66 4.78 -0.27
CA ASP A 83 -5.13 6.04 0.30
C ASP A 83 -4.04 6.55 1.25
N ALA A 84 -3.55 7.77 1.01
CA ALA A 84 -2.50 8.40 1.78
C ALA A 84 -3.13 9.35 2.79
N LYS A 85 -2.85 9.14 4.07
CA LYS A 85 -3.40 9.96 5.16
C LYS A 85 -2.28 10.55 5.99
N TYR A 86 -2.11 11.86 5.87
CA TYR A 86 -1.09 12.58 6.60
C TYR A 86 -1.53 12.84 8.06
N SER A 87 -0.57 12.75 8.96
CA SER A 87 -0.67 13.21 10.34
C SER A 87 0.66 13.85 10.70
N SER A 88 0.62 15.03 11.30
CA SER A 88 1.83 15.62 11.87
C SER A 88 2.22 14.89 13.16
N PRO A 89 3.51 14.92 13.57
CA PRO A 89 4.00 14.14 14.72
C PRO A 89 3.26 14.41 16.04
N GLU A 90 2.79 15.63 16.25
CA GLU A 90 1.98 15.99 17.42
C GLU A 90 0.52 15.50 17.37
N ASN A 91 0.05 15.05 16.21
CA ASN A 91 -1.31 14.57 15.95
C ASN A 91 -1.33 13.07 15.57
N GLU A 92 -0.23 12.35 15.81
CA GLU A 92 -0.12 10.91 15.60
C GLU A 92 -0.65 10.12 16.81
N PRO A 93 -1.33 8.98 16.60
CA PRO A 93 -1.64 8.35 15.31
C PRO A 93 -2.80 9.03 14.55
N HIS A 94 -2.83 8.90 13.22
CA HIS A 94 -3.95 9.39 12.41
C HIS A 94 -5.28 8.73 12.82
N GLU A 95 -6.31 9.55 13.01
CA GLU A 95 -7.65 9.07 13.35
C GLU A 95 -8.52 8.93 12.09
N LEU A 96 -8.73 7.69 11.66
CA LEU A 96 -9.64 7.40 10.57
C LEU A 96 -11.08 7.38 11.09
N THR A 97 -11.77 8.52 10.99
CA THR A 97 -13.13 8.66 11.53
C THR A 97 -14.10 7.59 10.98
N ALA A 98 -15.14 7.26 11.75
CA ALA A 98 -16.14 6.28 11.32
C ALA A 98 -16.80 6.64 9.98
N ASN A 99 -16.93 7.94 9.67
CA ASN A 99 -17.44 8.44 8.41
C ASN A 99 -16.45 8.21 7.25
N ASN A 100 -15.16 8.48 7.47
CA ASN A 100 -14.10 8.20 6.49
C ASN A 100 -14.10 6.71 6.13
N GLN A 101 -14.08 5.83 7.14
CA GLN A 101 -14.16 4.37 6.93
C GLN A 101 -15.40 3.97 6.11
N ARG A 102 -16.56 4.57 6.40
CA ARG A 102 -17.82 4.25 5.70
C ARG A 102 -17.81 4.70 4.23
N ASN A 103 -17.14 5.81 3.93
CA ASN A 103 -17.02 6.33 2.58
C ASN A 103 -16.00 5.53 1.78
N MET A 104 -14.83 5.27 2.36
CA MET A 104 -13.75 4.52 1.71
C MET A 104 -14.16 3.09 1.35
N THR A 105 -14.97 2.43 2.19
CA THR A 105 -15.54 1.11 1.85
C THR A 105 -16.47 1.13 0.63
N LYS A 106 -16.82 2.29 0.05
CA LYS A 106 -17.65 2.37 -1.18
C LYS A 106 -16.79 2.34 -2.43
N TYR A 107 -15.52 2.70 -2.32
CA TYR A 107 -14.58 2.82 -3.44
C TYR A 107 -14.55 1.61 -4.37
N PRO A 108 -14.53 0.34 -3.89
CA PRO A 108 -14.42 -0.82 -4.78
C PRO A 108 -15.61 -0.90 -5.72
N LYS A 109 -16.82 -0.66 -5.19
CA LYS A 109 -18.05 -0.67 -5.98
C LYS A 109 -18.12 0.52 -6.93
N ILE A 110 -17.77 1.72 -6.46
CA ILE A 110 -17.82 2.93 -7.29
C ILE A 110 -16.87 2.79 -8.47
N ILE A 111 -15.65 2.30 -8.23
CA ILE A 111 -14.69 2.05 -9.29
C ILE A 111 -15.21 0.93 -10.19
N HIS A 112 -15.65 -0.21 -9.66
CA HIS A 112 -16.21 -1.31 -10.45
C HIS A 112 -17.33 -0.85 -11.40
N ASP A 113 -18.31 -0.09 -10.87
CA ASP A 113 -19.48 0.38 -11.61
C ASP A 113 -19.11 1.46 -12.65
N LYS A 114 -18.14 2.34 -12.35
CA LYS A 114 -17.72 3.40 -13.28
C LYS A 114 -16.75 2.89 -14.36
N SER A 115 -15.81 2.02 -13.98
CA SER A 115 -14.73 1.51 -14.85
C SER A 115 -15.19 0.56 -15.96
N GLY A 116 -16.45 0.12 -15.94
CA GLY A 116 -16.97 -0.85 -16.89
C GLY A 116 -16.25 -2.19 -16.79
N MET A 117 -15.87 -2.60 -15.57
CA MET A 117 -15.43 -3.97 -15.25
C MET A 117 -16.62 -4.94 -15.38
N ASP A 118 -17.15 -5.07 -16.60
CA ASP A 118 -18.24 -5.97 -16.94
C ASP A 118 -17.67 -7.39 -17.14
N GLU A 119 -18.41 -8.42 -16.72
CA GLU A 119 -18.01 -9.84 -16.67
C GLU A 119 -17.54 -10.45 -18.02
N ARG A 120 -17.63 -9.70 -19.13
CA ARG A 120 -17.45 -10.19 -20.50
C ARG A 120 -16.04 -9.98 -21.06
N ASP A 121 -15.27 -9.04 -20.53
CA ASP A 121 -13.90 -8.76 -20.98
C ASP A 121 -12.90 -9.10 -19.86
N ALA A 122 -12.21 -10.23 -20.02
CA ALA A 122 -11.24 -10.73 -19.04
C ALA A 122 -10.14 -9.70 -18.72
N ASP A 123 -9.89 -9.48 -17.43
CA ASP A 123 -8.62 -9.73 -16.71
C ASP A 123 -8.61 -9.12 -15.30
N LEU A 124 -9.54 -8.20 -15.00
CA LEU A 124 -9.64 -7.50 -13.71
C LEU A 124 -11.05 -7.67 -13.14
N THR A 125 -11.27 -8.78 -12.42
CA THR A 125 -12.58 -9.13 -11.86
C THR A 125 -12.75 -8.69 -10.41
N HIS A 126 -11.66 -8.27 -9.75
CA HIS A 126 -11.61 -7.93 -8.34
C HIS A 126 -10.41 -7.04 -8.02
N PHE A 127 -10.50 -6.31 -6.90
CA PHE A 127 -9.39 -5.70 -6.20
C PHE A 127 -8.79 -6.69 -5.20
N SER A 128 -7.47 -6.64 -5.00
CA SER A 128 -6.77 -7.51 -4.06
C SER A 128 -6.89 -7.02 -2.62
N GLY A 129 -6.90 -5.70 -2.42
CA GLY A 129 -7.06 -5.11 -1.10
C GLY A 129 -6.97 -3.58 -1.08
N PHE A 130 -6.84 -3.06 0.14
CA PHE A 130 -6.63 -1.65 0.45
C PHE A 130 -5.27 -1.44 1.10
N ILE A 131 -4.57 -0.37 0.72
CA ILE A 131 -3.32 0.07 1.34
C ILE A 131 -3.51 1.48 1.91
N PHE A 132 -3.48 1.60 3.23
CA PHE A 132 -3.37 2.87 3.92
C PHE A 132 -1.90 3.24 4.04
N VAL A 133 -1.49 4.32 3.39
CA VAL A 133 -0.14 4.87 3.55
C VAL A 133 -0.20 6.03 4.52
N THR A 134 0.40 5.88 5.70
CA THR A 134 0.30 6.89 6.76
C THR A 134 1.47 6.76 7.74
N PRO A 135 1.94 7.86 8.36
CA PRO A 135 3.00 7.78 9.36
C PRO A 135 2.67 6.82 10.50
N GLN A 136 1.46 6.90 11.04
CA GLN A 136 0.98 6.00 12.06
C GLN A 136 -0.55 5.94 12.02
N LEU A 137 -1.12 4.74 12.16
CA LEU A 137 -2.56 4.50 12.18
C LEU A 137 -2.92 3.69 13.40
N ASN A 138 -4.06 3.99 14.01
CA ASN A 138 -4.54 3.16 15.11
C ASN A 138 -5.03 1.79 14.58
N THR A 139 -4.56 0.68 15.16
CA THR A 139 -4.99 -0.69 14.80
C THR A 139 -6.52 -0.86 14.85
N SER A 140 -7.20 -0.22 15.80
CA SER A 140 -8.67 -0.25 15.88
C SER A 140 -9.36 0.37 14.67
N ASN A 141 -8.72 1.34 13.99
CA ASN A 141 -9.22 1.91 12.74
C ASN A 141 -9.12 0.90 11.59
N LEU A 142 -8.01 0.17 11.50
CA LEU A 142 -7.81 -0.90 10.49
C LEU A 142 -8.83 -2.03 10.68
N VAL A 143 -9.00 -2.50 11.92
CA VAL A 143 -9.99 -3.54 12.26
C VAL A 143 -11.41 -3.05 11.96
N GLY A 144 -11.73 -1.81 12.35
CA GLY A 144 -13.02 -1.19 12.08
C GLY A 144 -13.33 -1.06 10.59
N PHE A 145 -12.33 -0.67 9.80
CA PHE A 145 -12.43 -0.61 8.34
C PHE A 145 -12.61 -2.00 7.73
N ALA A 146 -11.76 -2.96 8.08
CA ALA A 146 -11.82 -4.34 7.59
C ALA A 146 -13.19 -4.96 7.89
N ARG A 147 -13.72 -4.81 9.11
CA ARG A 147 -15.05 -5.33 9.45
C ARG A 147 -16.15 -4.73 8.56
N LYS A 148 -16.15 -3.41 8.35
CA LYS A 148 -17.13 -2.74 7.47
C LYS A 148 -16.98 -3.15 6.02
N LEU A 149 -15.75 -3.40 5.57
CA LEU A 149 -15.46 -3.89 4.22
C LEU A 149 -16.01 -5.30 4.05
N ASN A 150 -15.79 -6.19 5.03
CA ASN A 150 -16.36 -7.53 5.01
C ASN A 150 -17.89 -7.51 5.04
N GLU A 151 -18.50 -6.74 5.96
CA GLU A 151 -19.96 -6.60 6.05
C GLU A 151 -20.59 -6.18 4.70
N ARG A 152 -19.85 -5.40 3.88
CA ARG A 152 -20.33 -4.95 2.57
C ARG A 152 -20.06 -5.94 1.45
N TYR A 153 -18.99 -6.72 1.51
CA TYR A 153 -18.50 -7.52 0.39
C TYR A 153 -18.28 -9.00 0.71
N ALA A 154 -18.78 -9.51 1.85
CA ALA A 154 -18.62 -10.91 2.28
C ALA A 154 -19.02 -11.94 1.21
N ASP A 155 -20.04 -11.62 0.41
CA ASP A 155 -20.56 -12.49 -0.66
C ASP A 155 -20.09 -12.07 -2.07
N GLY A 156 -19.25 -11.04 -2.17
CA GLY A 156 -18.95 -10.35 -3.42
C GLY A 156 -17.64 -10.79 -4.07
N SER A 157 -17.62 -10.84 -5.41
CA SER A 157 -16.40 -11.07 -6.19
C SER A 157 -15.52 -9.82 -6.32
N ILE A 158 -15.93 -8.66 -5.79
CA ILE A 158 -15.33 -7.35 -6.11
C ILE A 158 -14.00 -7.11 -5.38
N ILE A 159 -13.79 -7.70 -4.20
CA ILE A 159 -12.56 -7.52 -3.42
C ILE A 159 -12.15 -8.82 -2.73
N LYS A 160 -10.85 -9.13 -2.76
CA LYS A 160 -10.23 -10.37 -2.27
C LYS A 160 -9.65 -10.30 -0.85
N SER A 161 -9.88 -9.19 -0.14
CA SER A 161 -9.86 -9.19 1.33
C SER A 161 -8.49 -8.99 1.99
N THR A 162 -7.68 -8.00 1.60
CA THR A 162 -6.59 -7.50 2.47
C THR A 162 -6.71 -6.02 2.78
N VAL A 163 -6.34 -5.65 4.00
CA VAL A 163 -6.25 -4.27 4.49
C VAL A 163 -4.85 -4.08 5.07
N VAL A 164 -4.06 -3.27 4.40
CA VAL A 164 -2.65 -3.05 4.72
C VAL A 164 -2.48 -1.64 5.26
N HIS A 165 -1.77 -1.48 6.37
CA HIS A 165 -1.13 -0.24 6.75
C HIS A 165 0.32 -0.31 6.30
N LEU A 166 0.68 0.48 5.29
CA LEU A 166 2.07 0.68 4.90
C LEU A 166 2.57 1.94 5.57
N ARG A 167 3.43 1.81 6.57
CA ARG A 167 4.02 2.98 7.19
C ARG A 167 4.92 3.70 6.20
N ILE A 168 4.89 5.02 6.23
CA ILE A 168 5.68 5.83 5.29
C ILE A 168 7.20 5.65 5.49
N ASP A 169 7.65 5.41 6.72
CA ASP A 169 9.05 5.08 7.00
C ASP A 169 9.46 3.74 6.37
N ALA A 170 8.58 2.74 6.38
CA ALA A 170 8.75 1.49 5.65
C ALA A 170 8.81 1.74 4.14
N LEU A 171 7.92 2.55 3.57
CA LEU A 171 7.96 2.92 2.16
C LEU A 171 9.25 3.68 1.78
N LEU A 172 9.77 4.54 2.66
CA LEU A 172 11.04 5.24 2.47
C LEU A 172 12.24 4.28 2.57
N ALA A 173 12.24 3.36 3.53
CA ALA A 173 13.25 2.32 3.65
C ALA A 173 13.26 1.44 2.38
N PHE A 174 12.08 1.08 1.89
CA PHE A 174 11.92 0.31 0.66
C PHE A 174 12.45 1.07 -0.55
N TYR A 175 12.08 2.34 -0.70
CA TYR A 175 12.61 3.21 -1.75
C TYR A 175 14.14 3.30 -1.73
N ARG A 176 14.75 3.53 -0.54
CA ARG A 176 16.21 3.59 -0.38
C ARG A 176 16.86 2.29 -0.80
N ALA A 177 16.32 1.16 -0.33
CA ALA A 177 16.82 -0.16 -0.67
C ALA A 177 16.72 -0.44 -2.18
N VAL A 178 15.61 -0.08 -2.83
CA VAL A 178 15.48 -0.20 -4.29
C VAL A 178 16.51 0.69 -5.01
N ARG A 179 16.67 1.94 -4.60
CA ARG A 179 17.64 2.89 -5.19
C ARG A 179 19.07 2.38 -5.07
N GLU A 180 19.48 1.91 -3.89
CA GLU A 180 20.83 1.38 -3.63
C GLU A 180 21.13 0.11 -4.42
N ASN A 181 20.12 -0.74 -4.66
CA ASN A 181 20.26 -1.98 -5.42
C ASN A 181 20.05 -1.82 -6.94
N LYS A 182 19.64 -0.63 -7.42
CA LYS A 182 19.30 -0.36 -8.83
C LYS A 182 20.47 -0.52 -9.79
N HIS A 183 21.70 -0.38 -9.31
CA HIS A 183 22.90 -0.65 -10.12
C HIS A 183 23.13 -2.14 -10.40
N GLY A 184 22.36 -3.04 -9.78
CA GLY A 184 22.48 -4.50 -9.91
C GLY A 184 21.22 -5.18 -10.43
N ALA A 185 21.02 -5.17 -11.75
CA ALA A 185 20.19 -6.11 -12.53
C ALA A 185 18.65 -6.04 -12.35
N ARG A 186 17.95 -5.94 -13.50
CA ARG A 186 16.51 -6.22 -13.77
C ARG A 186 15.86 -7.33 -12.93
N ARG A 187 16.65 -8.27 -12.42
CA ARG A 187 16.22 -9.33 -11.50
C ARG A 187 15.79 -8.81 -10.13
N VAL A 188 16.43 -7.76 -9.60
CA VAL A 188 16.03 -7.10 -8.35
C VAL A 188 14.62 -6.55 -8.51
N GLU A 189 14.33 -5.83 -9.59
CA GLU A 189 12.98 -5.29 -9.85
C GLU A 189 11.88 -6.37 -9.82
N VAL A 190 12.10 -7.53 -10.47
CA VAL A 190 11.15 -8.65 -10.50
C VAL A 190 10.90 -9.21 -9.10
N GLN A 191 11.97 -9.40 -8.32
CA GLN A 191 11.87 -9.95 -6.98
C GLN A 191 11.25 -8.93 -6.02
N THR A 192 11.59 -7.64 -6.18
CA THR A 192 10.98 -6.51 -5.46
C THR A 192 9.46 -6.50 -5.64
N HIS A 193 8.94 -6.62 -6.86
CA HIS A 193 7.50 -6.68 -7.12
C HIS A 193 6.83 -7.89 -6.46
N LYS A 194 7.41 -9.08 -6.62
CA LYS A 194 6.80 -10.33 -6.15
C LYS A 194 6.82 -10.44 -4.64
N HIS A 195 7.97 -10.17 -4.01
CA HIS A 195 8.13 -10.32 -2.58
C HIS A 195 7.45 -9.19 -1.80
N PHE A 196 7.41 -7.97 -2.33
CA PHE A 196 6.58 -6.93 -1.71
C PHE A 196 5.09 -7.27 -1.83
N ASN A 197 4.63 -7.84 -2.95
CA ASN A 197 3.24 -8.31 -3.04
C ASN A 197 2.95 -9.42 -2.03
N SER A 198 3.91 -10.31 -1.72
CA SER A 198 3.76 -11.29 -0.64
C SER A 198 3.60 -10.64 0.73
N LEU A 199 4.23 -9.50 1.04
CA LEU A 199 3.91 -8.72 2.26
C LEU A 199 2.48 -8.19 2.30
N LEU A 200 1.79 -8.12 1.15
CA LEU A 200 0.42 -7.64 1.13
C LEU A 200 -0.60 -8.77 1.21
N THR A 201 -0.15 -10.02 1.13
CA THR A 201 -1.02 -11.19 0.96
C THR A 201 -0.72 -12.35 1.92
N ASP A 202 0.51 -12.51 2.38
CA ASP A 202 0.99 -13.72 3.05
C ASP A 202 1.48 -13.40 4.48
N ASP A 203 0.82 -14.00 5.48
CA ASP A 203 1.13 -13.80 6.91
C ASP A 203 2.55 -14.27 7.31
N ASP A 204 3.11 -15.23 6.57
CA ASP A 204 4.42 -15.84 6.82
C ASP A 204 5.62 -14.87 6.75
N TYR A 205 5.43 -13.66 6.22
CA TYR A 205 6.49 -12.67 6.02
C TYR A 205 6.45 -11.52 7.02
N HIS A 206 5.40 -11.45 7.85
CA HIS A 206 5.30 -10.46 8.91
C HIS A 206 5.91 -11.06 10.16
N GLY A 207 6.84 -10.36 10.80
CA GLY A 207 7.18 -10.67 12.19
C GLY A 207 5.89 -10.56 12.98
N HIS A 208 5.36 -11.70 13.47
CA HIS A 208 3.98 -11.87 13.94
C HIS A 208 3.38 -10.53 14.42
N GLU A 209 2.49 -9.96 13.60
CA GLU A 209 1.69 -8.75 13.80
C GLU A 209 2.21 -7.74 14.85
N THR A 210 3.37 -7.12 14.65
CA THR A 210 4.11 -6.39 15.71
C THR A 210 3.27 -5.34 16.48
N GLU A 211 2.35 -4.58 15.86
CA GLU A 211 1.47 -3.66 16.61
C GLU A 211 0.21 -4.29 17.20
N PHE A 212 -0.33 -5.35 16.59
CA PHE A 212 -1.42 -6.12 17.18
C PHE A 212 -0.91 -6.89 18.39
N ILE A 213 0.24 -7.56 18.27
CA ILE A 213 0.95 -8.19 19.38
C ILE A 213 1.29 -7.15 20.43
N GLU A 214 1.91 -6.01 20.12
CA GLU A 214 2.23 -5.02 21.16
C GLU A 214 0.97 -4.47 21.86
N HIS A 215 -0.12 -4.22 21.13
CA HIS A 215 -1.39 -3.80 21.70
C HIS A 215 -2.05 -4.91 22.53
N GLN A 216 -2.07 -6.16 22.04
CA GLN A 216 -2.68 -7.30 22.73
C GLN A 216 -1.81 -7.78 23.89
N THR A 217 -0.49 -7.81 23.78
CA THR A 217 0.47 -8.00 24.88
C THR A 217 0.26 -6.95 25.97
N ARG A 218 0.09 -5.66 25.61
CA ARG A 218 -0.20 -4.60 26.59
C ARG A 218 -1.56 -4.76 27.29
N ASN A 219 -2.58 -5.28 26.59
CA ASN A 219 -3.96 -5.30 27.09
C ASN A 219 -4.45 -6.67 27.59
N HIS A 220 -3.82 -7.76 27.15
CA HIS A 220 -4.23 -9.17 27.34
C HIS A 220 -3.06 -10.11 27.69
N GLY A 221 -1.81 -9.60 27.71
CA GLY A 221 -0.60 -10.37 28.04
C GLY A 221 -0.06 -11.20 26.88
N ASP A 222 1.05 -11.90 27.11
CA ASP A 222 1.80 -12.68 26.11
C ASP A 222 1.18 -14.04 25.76
N ASP A 223 -0.13 -14.22 25.95
CA ASP A 223 -0.83 -15.47 25.70
C ASP A 223 -1.80 -15.36 24.51
N PRO A 224 -1.40 -15.85 23.31
CA PRO A 224 -2.20 -15.75 22.09
C PRO A 224 -3.56 -16.46 22.14
N GLU A 225 -3.79 -17.41 23.06
CA GLU A 225 -5.09 -18.09 23.21
C GLU A 225 -6.17 -17.17 23.79
N HIS A 226 -5.77 -16.08 24.45
CA HIS A 226 -6.66 -15.12 25.12
C HIS A 226 -6.85 -13.82 24.37
N TRP A 227 -6.16 -13.66 23.24
CA TRP A 227 -6.36 -12.50 22.38
C TRP A 227 -7.75 -12.57 21.74
N PRO A 228 -8.46 -11.43 21.58
CA PRO A 228 -9.67 -11.45 20.81
C PRO A 228 -9.32 -12.02 19.42
N PRO A 229 -10.10 -12.98 18.90
CA PRO A 229 -9.83 -13.52 17.58
C PRO A 229 -9.69 -12.34 16.61
N ILE A 230 -8.62 -12.32 15.81
CA ILE A 230 -8.62 -11.56 14.55
C ILE A 230 -9.92 -12.01 13.90
N GLY A 231 -10.93 -11.14 13.94
CA GLY A 231 -12.31 -11.60 13.80
C GLY A 231 -12.46 -12.38 12.48
N PRO A 232 -13.49 -13.23 12.36
CA PRO A 232 -13.79 -13.97 11.13
C PRO A 232 -14.30 -13.02 10.03
N SER A 233 -13.62 -11.91 9.78
CA SER A 233 -13.85 -11.01 8.66
C SER A 233 -13.45 -11.68 7.34
N GLY A 234 -12.67 -12.76 7.38
CA GLY A 234 -12.06 -13.34 6.18
C GLY A 234 -11.12 -12.36 5.46
N ILE A 235 -10.78 -11.22 6.08
CA ILE A 235 -9.93 -10.16 5.55
C ILE A 235 -8.62 -10.13 6.35
N GLY A 236 -7.49 -10.35 5.68
CA GLY A 236 -6.16 -10.21 6.26
C GLY A 236 -5.84 -8.75 6.57
N ILE A 237 -5.28 -8.47 7.75
CA ILE A 237 -4.85 -7.14 8.16
C ILE A 237 -3.34 -7.19 8.36
N PHE A 238 -2.60 -6.30 7.68
CA PHE A 238 -1.14 -6.27 7.74
C PHE A 238 -0.66 -4.87 8.10
N ASP A 239 0.36 -4.78 8.94
CA ASP A 239 1.09 -3.54 9.24
C ASP A 239 2.54 -3.73 8.80
N ILE A 240 2.97 -2.92 7.83
CA ILE A 240 4.28 -3.04 7.20
C ILE A 240 5.19 -1.95 7.76
N THR A 241 6.22 -2.41 8.44
CA THR A 241 7.23 -1.63 9.13
C THR A 241 8.56 -1.65 8.38
N THR A 242 9.52 -0.84 8.82
CA THR A 242 10.89 -0.90 8.30
C THR A 242 11.54 -2.27 8.50
N GLY A 243 11.19 -2.99 9.57
CA GLY A 243 11.72 -4.33 9.86
C GLY A 243 11.29 -5.37 8.81
N ASP A 244 10.04 -5.30 8.35
CA ASP A 244 9.55 -6.19 7.28
C ASP A 244 10.27 -5.93 5.95
N ILE A 245 10.61 -4.67 5.68
CA ILE A 245 11.39 -4.28 4.49
C ILE A 245 12.83 -4.80 4.59
N GLU A 246 13.49 -4.59 5.73
CA GLU A 246 14.84 -5.10 5.98
C GLU A 246 14.89 -6.62 5.84
N TYR A 247 13.94 -7.33 6.45
CA TYR A 247 13.79 -8.78 6.34
C TYR A 247 13.68 -9.23 4.88
N ILE A 248 12.81 -8.61 4.09
CA ILE A 248 12.66 -8.98 2.68
C ILE A 248 13.93 -8.74 1.88
N PHE A 249 14.59 -7.61 2.09
CA PHE A 249 15.81 -7.32 1.37
C PHE A 249 16.95 -8.25 1.74
N ASP A 250 17.10 -8.60 3.02
CA ASP A 250 18.18 -9.43 3.51
C ASP A 250 17.96 -10.93 3.22
N GLU A 251 16.75 -11.44 3.40
CA GLU A 251 16.46 -12.87 3.24
C GLU A 251 16.16 -13.26 1.79
N TYR A 252 15.37 -12.45 1.06
CA TYR A 252 14.82 -12.88 -0.22
C TYR A 252 15.42 -12.15 -1.42
N ILE A 253 15.68 -10.85 -1.32
CA ILE A 253 16.23 -10.08 -2.45
C ILE A 253 17.75 -10.26 -2.55
N LYS A 254 18.48 -10.28 -1.42
CA LYS A 254 19.92 -10.59 -1.36
C LYS A 254 20.20 -12.10 -1.45
N GLY A 255 19.25 -12.95 -1.05
CA GLY A 255 19.36 -14.41 -0.99
C GLY A 255 18.86 -15.19 -2.22
N LYS A 256 19.77 -15.52 -3.14
CA LYS A 256 19.67 -16.64 -4.13
C LYS A 256 18.76 -16.54 -5.38
N SER A 257 19.16 -17.38 -6.35
CA SER A 257 18.78 -17.56 -7.77
C SER A 257 17.35 -18.06 -8.02
N SER A 258 16.58 -17.34 -8.82
CA SER A 258 15.34 -17.82 -9.47
C SER A 258 15.26 -17.26 -10.91
N PRO A 259 14.61 -17.94 -11.88
CA PRO A 259 14.78 -17.69 -13.31
C PRO A 259 14.43 -16.25 -13.72
N GLN A 260 15.12 -15.77 -14.76
CA GLN A 260 14.82 -14.51 -15.43
C GLN A 260 13.38 -14.53 -15.98
N THR A 261 12.42 -14.09 -15.18
CA THR A 261 11.10 -13.70 -15.69
C THR A 261 11.16 -12.20 -15.90
N GLU A 262 10.78 -11.71 -17.09
CA GLU A 262 10.69 -10.27 -17.33
C GLU A 262 9.41 -9.72 -16.69
N ILE A 263 9.48 -8.55 -16.01
CA ILE A 263 8.27 -7.82 -15.64
C ILE A 263 7.69 -7.18 -16.92
N ASP A 264 6.46 -7.53 -17.26
CA ASP A 264 5.70 -6.85 -18.31
C ASP A 264 4.98 -5.63 -17.71
N TYR A 265 5.74 -4.55 -17.53
CA TYR A 265 5.20 -3.27 -17.05
C TYR A 265 4.09 -2.74 -17.95
N GLN A 266 4.11 -3.05 -19.25
CA GLN A 266 3.08 -2.57 -20.16
C GLN A 266 1.76 -3.29 -19.88
N SER A 267 1.77 -4.61 -19.68
CA SER A 267 0.58 -5.36 -19.27
C SER A 267 0.05 -4.91 -17.90
N LEU A 268 0.93 -4.76 -16.90
CA LEU A 268 0.54 -4.25 -15.58
C LEU A 268 -0.08 -2.84 -15.66
N ARG A 269 0.49 -1.94 -16.47
CA ARG A 269 -0.07 -0.60 -16.71
C ARG A 269 -1.38 -0.65 -17.48
N ASN A 270 -1.53 -1.56 -18.43
CA ASN A 270 -2.78 -1.76 -19.16
C ASN A 270 -3.90 -2.19 -18.20
N SER A 271 -3.59 -2.95 -17.15
CA SER A 271 -4.54 -3.27 -16.08
C SER A 271 -5.06 -2.00 -15.38
N LEU A 272 -4.19 -1.02 -15.10
CA LEU A 272 -4.61 0.27 -14.52
C LEU A 272 -5.46 1.12 -15.47
N SER A 273 -5.29 0.98 -16.79
CA SER A 273 -6.09 1.73 -17.77
C SER A 273 -7.56 1.33 -17.73
N LYS A 274 -7.85 0.08 -17.32
CA LYS A 274 -9.22 -0.44 -17.15
C LYS A 274 -9.93 0.25 -15.99
N VAL A 275 -9.21 0.66 -14.94
CA VAL A 275 -9.76 1.30 -13.73
C VAL A 275 -10.32 2.72 -13.97
N ARG A 276 -9.95 3.39 -15.07
CA ARG A 276 -10.34 4.80 -15.37
C ARG A 276 -11.38 4.95 -16.49
N LYS A 277 -11.83 3.85 -17.11
CA LYS A 277 -12.79 3.94 -18.21
C LYS A 277 -14.18 4.35 -17.72
#